data_AF-A0A1Y4K930-F1
#
_entry.id   AF-A0A1Y4K930-F1
#
_cell.length_a   1.000
_cell.length_b   1.000
_cell.length_c   1.000
_cell.angle_alpha   90.00
_cell.angle_beta   90.00
_cell.angle_gamma   90.00
#
_symmetry.space_group_name_H-M   'P 1'
#
loop_
_entity.id
_entity.type
_entity.pdbx_description
1 polymer ?
#
loop_
_entity_poly.entity_id
_entity_poly.type
_entity_poly.pdbx_seq_one_letter_code
_entity_poly.pdbx_strand_id
1 'polypeptide(L)'
;MKRMLQWLRGETVLCVAWVLALVTAVLVPPDAQYINYVDLHTLGMLFALMAVMGGLQRQGLFFRLGRSMLERTHTTRQLEGVLILLPFFVSMAVTNDVALITFVPFALEVLSLAGQTQRVVPVVVMQTIAANLGSMATPIGNPQNLYLYSCYEMDLGSFFATVLPYAGACLVLLAVFLMVRPSQSLEVPQVSGEVPPLSGARVAAYGVLFALCLGGVAKAVPLYVLCPLVLVVVLMADKQVLLHVDYALLATFVGFFLFVGNLGRIPALTALFQSLIQGQEVLCGVVASQVISNVPAALLLSGFTDNGAGLLLGVNLGGLGTLIASMASLISYKYIARTFPEKKGKYLGQFTALNVAFLAVLLLLWVVLP
;
A
#
# COMPACT_ATOMS: atom_id res chain seq x y z
N MET A 1 -27.32 -5.65 14.19
CA MET A 1 -27.48 -5.84 12.72
C MET A 1 -26.97 -4.67 11.88
N LYS A 2 -27.47 -3.43 12.02
CA LYS A 2 -27.04 -2.27 11.18
C LYS A 2 -25.53 -1.93 11.26
N ARG A 3 -24.94 -1.93 12.45
CA ARG A 3 -23.48 -1.68 12.63
C ARG A 3 -22.61 -2.77 11.98
N MET A 4 -23.03 -4.03 12.10
CA MET A 4 -22.34 -5.17 11.46
C MET A 4 -22.41 -5.08 9.94
N LEU A 5 -23.58 -4.75 9.38
CA LEU A 5 -23.75 -4.52 7.95
C LEU A 5 -22.92 -3.34 7.42
N GLN A 6 -22.78 -2.27 8.21
CA GLN A 6 -21.92 -1.13 7.86
C GLN A 6 -20.44 -1.49 7.88
N TRP A 7 -20.01 -2.31 8.85
CA TRP A 7 -18.63 -2.81 8.90
C TRP A 7 -18.32 -3.77 7.74
N LEU A 8 -19.23 -4.72 7.44
CA LEU A 8 -19.09 -5.62 6.29
C LEU A 8 -19.03 -4.87 4.95
N ARG A 9 -19.78 -3.77 4.81
CA ARG A 9 -19.67 -2.88 3.64
C ARG A 9 -18.34 -2.10 3.60
N GLY A 10 -17.73 -1.85 4.75
CA GLY A 10 -16.38 -1.29 4.84
C GLY A 10 -15.32 -2.28 4.35
N GLU A 11 -15.48 -3.55 4.68
CA GLU A 11 -14.58 -4.65 4.36
C GLU A 11 -15.07 -5.49 3.17
N THR A 12 -15.38 -4.83 2.04
CA THR A 12 -15.93 -5.52 0.87
C THR A 12 -14.97 -6.57 0.32
N VAL A 13 -13.66 -6.29 0.31
CA VAL A 13 -12.64 -7.23 -0.18
C VAL A 13 -12.58 -8.48 0.68
N LEU A 14 -12.61 -8.33 2.01
CA LEU A 14 -12.68 -9.46 2.96
C LEU A 14 -13.90 -10.33 2.68
N CYS A 15 -15.08 -9.71 2.53
CA CYS A 15 -16.31 -10.44 2.27
C CYS A 15 -16.22 -11.23 0.96
N VAL A 16 -15.71 -10.61 -0.11
CA VAL A 16 -15.52 -11.28 -1.40
C VAL A 16 -14.55 -12.46 -1.28
N ALA A 17 -13.40 -12.27 -0.61
CA ALA A 17 -12.42 -13.34 -0.41
C ALA A 17 -13.02 -14.57 0.27
N TRP A 18 -13.78 -14.37 1.35
CA TRP A 18 -14.41 -15.48 2.08
C TRP A 18 -15.59 -16.10 1.33
N VAL A 19 -16.41 -15.30 0.61
CA VAL A 19 -17.47 -15.85 -0.23
C VAL A 19 -16.87 -16.73 -1.33
N LEU A 20 -15.83 -16.25 -2.02
CA LEU A 20 -15.13 -17.02 -3.05
C LEU A 20 -14.54 -18.32 -2.48
N ALA A 21 -13.87 -18.25 -1.33
CA ALA A 21 -13.31 -19.42 -0.65
C ALA A 21 -14.39 -20.46 -0.28
N LEU A 22 -15.52 -20.01 0.26
CA LEU A 22 -16.62 -20.89 0.66
C LEU A 22 -17.34 -21.50 -0.55
N VAL A 23 -17.56 -20.73 -1.61
CA VAL A 23 -18.18 -21.23 -2.85
C VAL A 23 -17.28 -22.27 -3.51
N THR A 24 -15.98 -22.03 -3.62
CA THR A 24 -15.06 -23.01 -4.19
C THR A 24 -14.86 -24.22 -3.28
N ALA A 25 -15.03 -24.07 -1.96
CA ALA A 25 -15.00 -25.20 -1.02
C ALA A 25 -16.17 -26.20 -1.22
N VAL A 26 -17.23 -25.82 -1.95
CA VAL A 26 -18.28 -26.77 -2.37
C VAL A 26 -17.77 -27.69 -3.47
N LEU A 27 -16.91 -27.18 -4.37
CA LEU A 27 -16.32 -27.93 -5.48
C LEU A 27 -15.10 -28.75 -5.04
N VAL A 28 -14.33 -28.20 -4.09
CA VAL A 28 -13.18 -28.85 -3.46
C VAL A 28 -13.49 -28.92 -1.97
N PRO A 29 -14.00 -30.04 -1.44
CA PRO A 29 -14.30 -30.14 -0.02
C PRO A 29 -13.04 -30.03 0.86
N PRO A 30 -13.12 -29.40 2.06
CA PRO A 30 -11.99 -29.28 2.98
C PRO A 30 -11.36 -30.63 3.35
N ASP A 31 -10.05 -30.73 3.19
CA ASP A 31 -9.24 -31.88 3.58
C ASP A 31 -7.94 -31.43 4.29
N ALA A 32 -7.08 -32.37 4.65
CA ALA A 32 -5.83 -32.08 5.35
C ALA A 32 -4.87 -31.15 4.57
N GLN A 33 -5.02 -31.03 3.23
CA GLN A 33 -4.13 -30.19 2.42
C GLN A 33 -4.41 -28.70 2.60
N TYR A 34 -5.57 -28.32 3.14
CA TYR A 34 -5.95 -26.92 3.37
C TYR A 34 -4.99 -26.18 4.29
N ILE A 35 -4.38 -26.90 5.23
CA ILE A 35 -3.40 -26.30 6.15
C ILE A 35 -2.18 -25.74 5.41
N ASN A 36 -1.87 -26.31 4.24
CA ASN A 36 -0.75 -25.89 3.40
C ASN A 36 -1.10 -24.74 2.47
N TYR A 37 -2.38 -24.36 2.35
CA TYR A 37 -2.77 -23.19 1.53
C TYR A 37 -2.37 -21.89 2.22
N VAL A 38 -2.39 -21.87 3.54
CA VAL A 38 -2.18 -20.65 4.32
C VAL A 38 -0.68 -20.42 4.54
N ASP A 39 -0.14 -19.41 3.88
CA ASP A 39 1.24 -18.97 4.11
C ASP A 39 1.35 -18.20 5.45
N LEU A 40 1.69 -18.94 6.51
CA LEU A 40 1.94 -18.40 7.84
C LEU A 40 3.14 -17.45 7.89
N HIS A 41 4.10 -17.60 6.98
CA HIS A 41 5.26 -16.72 6.91
C HIS A 41 4.85 -15.32 6.49
N THR A 42 4.11 -15.22 5.38
CA THR A 42 3.55 -13.94 4.92
C THR A 42 2.66 -13.30 5.99
N LEU A 43 1.74 -14.06 6.60
CA LEU A 43 0.83 -13.52 7.62
C LEU A 43 1.58 -13.02 8.87
N GLY A 44 2.58 -13.77 9.34
CA GLY A 44 3.40 -13.39 10.48
C GLY A 44 4.22 -12.13 10.21
N MET A 45 4.82 -12.03 9.01
CA MET A 45 5.59 -10.85 8.61
C MET A 45 4.69 -9.62 8.47
N LEU A 46 3.52 -9.76 7.84
CA LEU A 46 2.52 -8.70 7.74
C LEU A 46 2.11 -8.21 9.13
N PHE A 47 1.76 -9.13 10.05
CA PHE A 47 1.42 -8.78 11.43
C PHE A 47 2.55 -8.01 12.13
N ALA A 48 3.78 -8.53 12.07
CA ALA A 48 4.93 -7.93 12.74
C ALA A 48 5.20 -6.51 12.24
N LEU A 49 5.22 -6.32 10.92
CA LEU A 49 5.44 -5.02 10.30
C LEU A 49 4.30 -4.04 10.62
N MET A 50 3.04 -4.44 10.46
CA MET A 50 1.90 -3.57 10.78
C MET A 50 1.89 -3.14 12.25
N ALA A 51 2.22 -4.04 13.18
CA ALA A 51 2.30 -3.71 14.59
C ALA A 51 3.44 -2.72 14.86
N VAL A 52 4.64 -2.95 14.33
CA VAL A 52 5.79 -2.05 14.51
C VAL A 52 5.51 -0.67 13.91
N MET A 53 4.98 -0.62 12.69
CA MET A 53 4.67 0.65 12.01
C MET A 53 3.54 1.40 12.69
N GLY A 54 2.49 0.69 13.15
CA GLY A 54 1.44 1.27 13.99
C GLY A 54 2.00 1.84 15.30
N GLY A 55 2.98 1.18 15.91
CA GLY A 55 3.74 1.68 17.05
C GLY A 55 4.44 3.02 16.78
N LEU A 56 5.23 3.09 15.70
CA LEU A 56 5.92 4.31 15.27
C LEU A 56 4.94 5.44 14.91
N GLN A 57 3.85 5.11 14.22
CA GLN A 57 2.80 6.07 13.85
C GLN A 57 2.11 6.65 15.08
N ARG A 58 1.78 5.82 16.08
CA ARG A 58 1.18 6.27 17.35
C ARG A 58 2.11 7.13 18.19
N GLN A 59 3.43 6.97 18.04
CA GLN A 59 4.38 7.93 18.60
C GLN A 59 4.35 9.28 17.88
N GLY A 60 3.64 9.44 16.75
CA GLY A 60 3.56 10.68 15.97
C GLY A 60 4.80 10.99 15.15
N LEU A 61 5.68 10.00 14.92
CA LEU A 61 7.00 10.21 14.29
C LEU A 61 6.87 10.85 12.90
N PHE A 62 6.01 10.28 12.05
CA PHE A 62 5.81 10.73 10.67
C PHE A 62 5.15 12.12 10.59
N PHE A 63 4.24 12.41 11.52
CA PHE A 63 3.64 13.75 11.63
C PHE A 63 4.68 14.82 11.99
N ARG A 64 5.56 14.54 12.96
CA ARG A 64 6.67 15.46 13.31
C ARG A 64 7.64 15.65 12.16
N LEU A 65 7.96 14.59 11.44
CA LEU A 65 8.82 14.67 10.26
C LEU A 65 8.20 15.60 9.21
N GLY A 66 6.92 15.42 8.90
CA GLY A 66 6.18 16.31 7.99
C GLY A 66 6.19 17.77 8.46
N ARG A 67 5.83 18.01 9.72
CA ARG A 67 5.81 19.37 10.30
C ARG A 67 7.18 20.04 10.24
N SER A 68 8.25 19.35 10.63
CA SER A 68 9.60 19.91 10.63
C SER A 68 10.09 20.26 9.21
N MET A 69 9.70 19.48 8.20
CA MET A 69 10.01 19.80 6.81
C MET A 69 9.21 21.00 6.30
N LEU A 70 7.95 21.14 6.73
CA LEU A 70 7.08 22.27 6.36
C LEU A 70 7.54 23.61 6.93
N GLU A 71 8.10 23.63 8.14
CA GLU A 71 8.66 24.83 8.76
C GLU A 71 9.80 25.47 7.94
N ARG A 72 10.35 24.73 6.95
CA ARG A 72 11.40 25.18 6.04
C ARG A 72 10.89 25.50 4.63
N THR A 73 9.56 25.52 4.43
CA THR A 73 8.95 25.82 3.13
C THR A 73 8.60 27.30 3.00
N HIS A 74 9.08 27.94 1.93
CA HIS A 74 8.89 29.37 1.65
C HIS A 74 8.14 29.62 0.34
N THR A 75 7.79 28.55 -0.38
CA THR A 75 7.07 28.63 -1.66
C THR A 75 6.03 27.52 -1.75
N THR A 76 5.00 27.75 -2.56
CA THR A 76 3.96 26.74 -2.81
C THR A 76 4.54 25.48 -3.46
N ARG A 77 5.59 25.59 -4.29
CA ARG A 77 6.24 24.40 -4.87
C ARG A 77 6.95 23.55 -3.82
N GLN A 78 7.67 24.18 -2.88
CA GLN A 78 8.29 23.46 -1.77
C GLN A 78 7.23 22.79 -0.88
N LEU A 79 6.13 23.50 -0.62
CA LEU A 79 4.98 22.96 0.11
C LEU A 79 4.39 21.73 -0.58
N GLU A 80 4.03 21.83 -1.86
CA GLU A 80 3.52 20.70 -2.67
C GLU A 80 4.55 19.56 -2.71
N GLY A 81 5.84 19.88 -2.84
CA GLY A 81 6.94 18.93 -2.85
C GLY A 81 7.04 18.11 -1.56
N VAL A 82 6.98 18.76 -0.39
CA VAL A 82 6.96 18.04 0.90
C VAL A 82 5.71 17.15 0.99
N LEU A 83 4.53 17.67 0.65
CA LEU A 83 3.26 16.92 0.76
C LEU A 83 3.16 15.73 -0.20
N ILE A 84 3.87 15.75 -1.33
CA ILE A 84 3.86 14.67 -2.33
C ILE A 84 5.03 13.69 -2.12
N LEU A 85 6.25 14.20 -1.95
CA LEU A 85 7.45 13.36 -1.88
C LEU A 85 7.64 12.70 -0.51
N LEU A 86 7.20 13.33 0.58
CA LEU A 86 7.31 12.69 1.89
C LEU A 86 6.47 11.40 1.95
N PRO A 87 5.20 11.37 1.48
CA PRO A 87 4.44 10.12 1.38
C PRO A 87 5.07 9.11 0.43
N PHE A 88 5.70 9.53 -0.66
CA PHE A 88 6.47 8.62 -1.54
C PHE A 88 7.52 7.84 -0.74
N PHE A 89 8.42 8.53 -0.04
CA PHE A 89 9.49 7.87 0.71
C PHE A 89 8.99 7.15 1.97
N VAL A 90 8.02 7.72 2.68
CA VAL A 90 7.51 7.09 3.91
C VAL A 90 6.73 5.82 3.60
N SER A 91 5.98 5.78 2.48
CA SER A 91 5.23 4.59 2.06
C SER A 91 6.12 3.37 1.77
N MET A 92 7.41 3.55 1.47
CA MET A 92 8.41 2.48 1.38
C MET A 92 8.61 1.73 2.71
N ALA A 93 8.22 2.33 3.84
CA ALA A 93 8.40 1.77 5.19
C ALA A 93 7.08 1.44 5.89
N VAL A 94 6.05 2.31 5.81
CA VAL A 94 4.79 2.15 6.58
C VAL A 94 3.64 1.50 5.81
N THR A 95 3.80 1.29 4.51
CA THR A 95 2.74 1.06 3.52
C THR A 95 2.00 2.28 2.99
N ASN A 96 1.50 2.16 1.76
CA ASN A 96 0.73 3.20 1.08
C ASN A 96 -0.55 3.58 1.86
N ASP A 97 -1.30 2.62 2.39
CA ASP A 97 -2.53 2.88 3.16
C ASP A 97 -2.27 3.71 4.42
N VAL A 98 -1.28 3.29 5.22
CA VAL A 98 -0.88 4.00 6.45
C VAL A 98 -0.31 5.38 6.14
N ALA A 99 0.47 5.50 5.05
CA ALA A 99 0.96 6.79 4.58
C ALA A 99 -0.19 7.73 4.22
N LEU A 100 -1.21 7.26 3.48
CA LEU A 100 -2.34 8.11 3.09
C LEU A 100 -3.24 8.48 4.27
N ILE A 101 -3.50 7.56 5.20
CA ILE A 101 -4.24 7.87 6.44
C ILE A 101 -3.54 8.95 7.25
N THR A 102 -2.20 8.95 7.26
CA THR A 102 -1.40 9.93 8.00
C THR A 102 -1.34 11.28 7.27
N PHE A 103 -0.95 11.25 6.00
CA PHE A 103 -0.52 12.46 5.32
C PHE A 103 -1.64 13.15 4.54
N VAL A 104 -2.73 12.48 4.15
CA VAL A 104 -3.83 13.15 3.45
C VAL A 104 -4.54 14.16 4.36
N PRO A 105 -5.03 13.81 5.56
CA PRO A 105 -5.63 14.80 6.45
C PRO A 105 -4.65 15.92 6.81
N PHE A 106 -3.37 15.59 7.02
CA PHE A 106 -2.31 16.57 7.22
C PHE A 106 -2.17 17.54 6.03
N ALA A 107 -2.15 17.05 4.79
CA ALA A 107 -2.08 17.88 3.60
C ALA A 107 -3.30 18.79 3.46
N LEU A 108 -4.50 18.28 3.79
CA LEU A 108 -5.73 19.07 3.77
C LEU A 108 -5.67 20.24 4.77
N GLU A 109 -5.22 19.97 5.98
CA GLU A 109 -5.06 20.96 7.05
C GLU A 109 -4.03 22.02 6.66
N VAL A 110 -2.83 21.58 6.28
CA VAL A 110 -1.72 22.45 5.89
C VAL A 110 -2.07 23.35 4.72
N LEU A 111 -2.67 22.81 3.66
CA LEU A 111 -3.09 23.62 2.50
C LEU A 111 -4.21 24.59 2.85
N SER A 112 -5.07 24.26 3.81
CA SER A 112 -6.12 25.17 4.27
C SER A 112 -5.54 26.32 5.08
N LEU A 113 -4.64 26.02 6.03
CA LEU A 113 -3.93 27.02 6.84
C LEU A 113 -3.09 27.97 5.97
N ALA A 114 -2.48 27.45 4.91
CA ALA A 114 -1.68 28.24 3.98
C ALA A 114 -2.51 29.04 2.95
N GLY A 115 -3.84 29.02 3.03
CA GLY A 115 -4.74 29.68 2.06
C GLY A 115 -4.71 29.05 0.67
N GLN A 116 -4.20 27.82 0.53
CA GLN A 116 -3.96 27.11 -0.73
C GLN A 116 -5.00 26.04 -1.06
N THR A 117 -6.26 26.28 -0.73
CA THR A 117 -7.35 25.31 -0.93
C THR A 117 -7.57 24.93 -2.40
N GLN A 118 -7.13 25.76 -3.35
CA GLN A 118 -7.16 25.47 -4.79
C GLN A 118 -6.18 24.35 -5.19
N ARG A 119 -5.12 24.15 -4.40
CA ARG A 119 -4.07 23.15 -4.62
C ARG A 119 -4.39 21.79 -3.98
N VAL A 120 -5.44 21.72 -3.15
CA VAL A 120 -5.86 20.48 -2.46
C VAL A 120 -6.05 19.30 -3.41
N VAL A 121 -6.83 19.48 -4.48
CA VAL A 121 -7.12 18.37 -5.40
C VAL A 121 -5.85 17.84 -6.09
N PRO A 122 -5.05 18.68 -6.79
CA PRO A 122 -3.86 18.17 -7.46
C PRO A 122 -2.84 17.58 -6.48
N VAL A 123 -2.64 18.18 -5.30
CA VAL A 123 -1.72 17.64 -4.29
C VAL A 123 -2.18 16.28 -3.79
N VAL A 124 -3.43 16.12 -3.39
CA VAL A 124 -3.92 14.85 -2.84
C VAL A 124 -3.96 13.75 -3.91
N VAL A 125 -4.24 14.08 -5.17
CA VAL A 125 -4.12 13.12 -6.29
C VAL A 125 -2.67 12.66 -6.44
N MET A 126 -1.73 13.60 -6.55
CA MET A 126 -0.31 13.26 -6.71
C MET A 126 0.26 12.55 -5.49
N GLN A 127 -0.22 12.87 -4.30
CA GLN A 127 0.12 12.21 -3.06
C GLN A 127 -0.38 10.75 -3.04
N THR A 128 -1.54 10.48 -3.63
CA THR A 128 -2.07 9.11 -3.78
C THR A 128 -1.20 8.29 -4.74
N ILE A 129 -0.86 8.88 -5.89
CA ILE A 129 0.07 8.28 -6.87
C ILE A 129 1.44 8.04 -6.23
N ALA A 130 1.96 9.04 -5.52
CA ALA A 130 3.24 8.98 -4.83
C ALA A 130 3.29 7.89 -3.76
N ALA A 131 2.24 7.74 -2.95
CA ALA A 131 2.19 6.68 -1.95
C ALA A 131 2.12 5.29 -2.60
N ASN A 132 1.31 5.08 -3.64
CA ASN A 132 1.20 3.78 -4.33
C ASN A 132 2.52 3.38 -5.04
N LEU A 133 3.21 4.34 -5.67
CA LEU A 133 4.42 4.06 -6.43
C LEU A 133 5.70 4.11 -5.59
N GLY A 134 5.71 4.90 -4.52
CA GLY A 134 6.79 4.87 -3.54
C GLY A 134 6.82 3.53 -2.81
N SER A 135 5.66 3.03 -2.40
CA SER A 135 5.56 1.77 -1.68
C SER A 135 6.00 0.57 -2.52
N MET A 136 5.82 0.62 -3.85
CA MET A 136 6.32 -0.38 -4.79
C MET A 136 7.83 -0.64 -4.64
N ALA A 137 8.63 0.35 -4.22
CA ALA A 137 10.08 0.27 -4.21
C ALA A 137 10.66 -0.72 -3.16
N THR A 138 9.85 -1.23 -2.23
CA THR A 138 10.30 -2.17 -1.19
C THR A 138 9.33 -3.34 -1.00
N PRO A 139 9.80 -4.50 -0.51
CA PRO A 139 8.91 -5.61 -0.19
C PRO A 139 7.85 -5.24 0.86
N ILE A 140 8.24 -4.44 1.86
CA ILE A 140 7.36 -4.07 2.98
C ILE A 140 6.43 -2.92 2.67
N GLY A 141 6.64 -2.18 1.57
CA GLY A 141 5.82 -1.04 1.23
C GLY A 141 4.38 -1.44 0.91
N ASN A 142 4.12 -2.68 0.49
CA ASN A 142 2.76 -3.10 0.18
C ASN A 142 2.55 -4.55 0.63
N PRO A 143 1.36 -4.92 1.11
CA PRO A 143 1.06 -6.30 1.47
C PRO A 143 1.30 -7.29 0.32
N GLN A 144 0.93 -6.92 -0.91
CA GLN A 144 1.14 -7.77 -2.08
C GLN A 144 2.61 -7.93 -2.46
N ASN A 145 3.45 -6.93 -2.21
CA ASN A 145 4.87 -7.02 -2.51
C ASN A 145 5.55 -8.01 -1.58
N LEU A 146 5.25 -7.92 -0.29
CA LEU A 146 5.77 -8.83 0.72
C LEU A 146 5.33 -10.27 0.44
N TYR A 147 4.07 -10.45 0.07
CA TYR A 147 3.53 -11.74 -0.33
C TYR A 147 4.23 -12.30 -1.56
N LEU A 148 4.28 -11.58 -2.68
CA LEU A 148 4.91 -12.07 -3.91
C LEU A 148 6.41 -12.35 -3.70
N TYR A 149 7.09 -11.50 -2.95
CA TYR A 149 8.48 -11.72 -2.55
C TYR A 149 8.68 -13.02 -1.76
N SER A 150 7.78 -13.32 -0.82
CA SER A 150 7.81 -14.56 -0.02
C SER A 150 7.41 -15.78 -0.86
N CYS A 151 6.30 -15.68 -1.59
CA CYS A 151 5.68 -16.75 -2.38
C CYS A 151 6.58 -17.24 -3.52
N TYR A 152 7.25 -16.33 -4.22
CA TYR A 152 8.21 -16.67 -5.28
C TYR A 152 9.64 -16.83 -4.77
N GLU A 153 9.84 -16.78 -3.45
CA GLU A 153 11.14 -16.85 -2.79
C GLU A 153 12.21 -15.90 -3.37
N MET A 154 11.78 -14.75 -3.88
CA MET A 154 12.65 -13.80 -4.59
C MET A 154 13.82 -13.35 -3.70
N ASP A 155 14.99 -13.15 -4.30
CA ASP A 155 16.09 -12.44 -3.64
C ASP A 155 15.86 -10.92 -3.69
N LEU A 156 16.49 -10.20 -2.76
CA LEU A 156 16.34 -8.73 -2.70
C LEU A 156 16.87 -8.04 -3.97
N GLY A 157 17.91 -8.59 -4.60
CA GLY A 157 18.51 -8.02 -5.80
C GLY A 157 17.54 -8.05 -6.99
N SER A 158 16.94 -9.22 -7.27
CA SER A 158 15.93 -9.36 -8.32
C SER A 158 14.67 -8.54 -8.04
N PHE A 159 14.22 -8.48 -6.78
CA PHE A 159 13.11 -7.62 -6.38
C PHE A 159 13.40 -6.16 -6.75
N PHE A 160 14.53 -5.61 -6.30
CA PHE A 160 14.89 -4.21 -6.56
C PHE A 160 15.14 -3.94 -8.04
N ALA A 161 15.79 -4.86 -8.76
CA ALA A 161 16.00 -4.73 -10.20
C ALA A 161 14.67 -4.65 -10.97
N THR A 162 13.65 -5.39 -10.51
CA THR A 162 12.32 -5.39 -11.13
C THR A 162 11.59 -4.06 -10.92
N VAL A 163 11.62 -3.49 -9.72
CA VAL A 163 10.73 -2.37 -9.35
C VAL A 163 11.39 -0.99 -9.32
N LEU A 164 12.69 -0.88 -9.03
CA LEU A 164 13.37 0.41 -8.87
C LEU A 164 13.41 1.25 -10.15
N PRO A 165 13.58 0.71 -11.37
CA PRO A 165 13.50 1.52 -12.59
C PRO A 165 12.17 2.28 -12.70
N TYR A 166 11.07 1.62 -12.36
CA TYR A 166 9.72 2.18 -12.40
C TYR A 166 9.46 3.14 -11.24
N ALA A 167 9.95 2.84 -10.04
CA ALA A 167 9.88 3.76 -8.90
C ALA A 167 10.68 5.05 -9.18
N GLY A 168 11.85 4.93 -9.80
CA GLY A 168 12.66 6.06 -10.24
C GLY A 168 11.98 6.88 -11.34
N ALA A 169 11.41 6.23 -12.35
CA ALA A 169 10.62 6.90 -13.38
C ALA A 169 9.43 7.65 -12.78
N CYS A 170 8.73 7.05 -11.82
CA CYS A 170 7.68 7.74 -11.06
C CYS A 170 8.22 8.98 -10.35
N LEU A 171 9.35 8.87 -9.64
CA LEU A 171 9.94 10.00 -8.93
C LEU A 171 10.25 11.16 -9.89
N VAL A 172 10.74 10.85 -11.10
CA VAL A 172 10.94 11.83 -12.17
C VAL A 172 9.61 12.46 -12.60
N LEU A 173 8.56 11.68 -12.83
CA LEU A 173 7.24 12.21 -13.18
C LEU A 173 6.64 13.11 -12.09
N LEU A 174 6.81 12.74 -10.80
CA LEU A 174 6.43 13.58 -9.67
C LEU A 174 7.21 14.91 -9.67
N ALA A 175 8.53 14.85 -9.94
CA ALA A 175 9.37 16.04 -10.03
C ALA A 175 8.98 16.94 -11.20
N VAL A 176 8.71 16.38 -12.38
CA VAL A 176 8.22 17.12 -13.57
C VAL A 176 6.90 17.82 -13.25
N PHE A 177 5.96 17.11 -12.61
CA PHE A 177 4.70 17.70 -12.17
C PHE A 177 4.95 18.93 -11.27
N LEU A 178 5.84 18.83 -10.28
CA LEU A 178 6.18 19.94 -9.37
C LEU A 178 6.85 21.12 -10.10
N MET A 179 7.68 20.85 -11.12
CA MET A 179 8.39 21.89 -11.85
C MET A 179 7.49 22.67 -12.81
N VAL A 180 6.54 22.01 -13.47
CA VAL A 180 5.59 22.64 -14.40
C VAL A 180 4.56 23.50 -13.67
N ARG A 181 4.34 23.27 -12.37
CA ARG A 181 3.36 24.01 -11.56
C ARG A 181 3.86 25.42 -11.21
N PRO A 182 2.98 26.44 -11.29
CA PRO A 182 3.33 27.80 -10.90
C PRO A 182 3.60 27.86 -9.39
N SER A 183 4.72 28.50 -9.06
CA SER A 183 5.16 28.69 -7.68
C SER A 183 4.95 30.13 -7.24
N GLN A 184 4.44 30.31 -6.03
CA GLN A 184 4.28 31.61 -5.38
C GLN A 184 5.02 31.59 -4.05
N SER A 185 5.45 32.78 -3.59
CA SER A 185 5.96 32.93 -2.23
C SER A 185 4.84 32.60 -1.24
N LEU A 186 5.23 31.99 -0.12
CA LEU A 186 4.33 31.50 0.90
C LEU A 186 4.88 31.87 2.26
N GLU A 187 4.03 32.42 3.12
CA GLU A 187 4.34 32.52 4.54
C GLU A 187 4.36 31.12 5.14
N VAL A 188 5.33 30.86 6.02
CA VAL A 188 5.54 29.54 6.61
C VAL A 188 4.25 29.12 7.34
N PRO A 189 3.62 27.98 6.97
CA PRO A 189 2.39 27.54 7.61
C PRO A 189 2.67 27.23 9.08
N GLN A 190 2.02 27.96 9.99
CA GLN A 190 2.06 27.64 11.41
C GLN A 190 1.05 26.51 11.66
N VAL A 191 1.53 25.27 11.66
CA VAL A 191 0.69 24.11 11.97
C VAL A 191 0.47 24.05 13.48
N SER A 192 -0.68 24.53 13.92
CA SER A 192 -1.14 24.45 15.31
C SER A 192 -1.86 23.12 15.55
N GLY A 193 -1.29 22.26 16.38
CA GLY A 193 -1.90 20.99 16.77
C GLY A 193 -1.09 20.31 17.87
N GLU A 194 -1.80 19.61 18.77
CA GLU A 194 -1.16 18.76 19.78
C GLU A 194 -0.38 17.66 19.07
N VAL A 195 0.93 17.75 19.16
CA VAL A 195 1.81 16.66 18.76
C VAL A 195 1.70 15.61 19.87
N PRO A 196 1.44 14.32 19.57
CA PRO A 196 1.44 13.28 20.59
C PRO A 196 2.71 13.35 21.46
N PRO A 197 2.70 12.95 22.74
CA PRO A 197 3.93 12.87 23.51
C PRO A 197 4.88 11.84 22.87
N LEU A 198 6.11 12.25 22.55
CA LEU A 198 7.13 11.34 22.01
C LEU A 198 7.85 10.67 23.18
N SER A 199 7.81 9.34 23.23
CA SER A 199 8.76 8.60 24.07
C SER A 199 9.94 8.14 23.23
N GLY A 200 11.12 8.72 23.47
CA GLY A 200 12.35 8.34 22.75
C GLY A 200 12.66 6.85 22.89
N ALA A 201 12.40 6.27 24.08
CA ALA A 201 12.56 4.84 24.33
C ALA A 201 11.61 3.99 23.47
N ARG A 202 10.34 4.38 23.33
CA ARG A 202 9.40 3.64 22.46
C ARG A 202 9.75 3.76 20.98
N VAL A 203 10.16 4.95 20.54
CA VAL A 203 10.62 5.15 19.16
C VAL A 203 11.86 4.29 18.88
N ALA A 204 12.81 4.24 19.81
CA ALA A 204 13.98 3.38 19.69
C ALA A 204 13.60 1.90 19.67
N ALA A 205 12.73 1.45 20.58
CA ALA A 205 12.26 0.06 20.63
C ALA A 205 11.59 -0.37 19.31
N TYR A 206 10.65 0.43 18.80
CA TYR A 206 10.02 0.14 17.50
C TYR A 206 11.00 0.27 16.34
N GLY A 207 11.97 1.18 16.39
CA GLY A 207 13.03 1.30 15.38
C GLY A 207 13.92 0.05 15.32
N VAL A 208 14.29 -0.51 16.48
CA VAL A 208 15.02 -1.78 16.57
C VAL A 208 14.18 -2.93 16.04
N LEU A 209 12.92 -3.03 16.46
CA LEU A 209 12.02 -4.06 15.93
C LEU A 209 11.81 -3.94 14.42
N PHE A 210 11.76 -2.72 13.89
CA PHE A 210 11.66 -2.49 12.45
C PHE A 210 12.89 -3.01 11.73
N ALA A 211 14.09 -2.71 12.22
CA ALA A 211 15.34 -3.25 11.67
C ALA A 211 15.38 -4.79 11.73
N LEU A 212 14.89 -5.39 12.82
CA LEU A 212 14.75 -6.85 12.93
C LEU A 212 13.73 -7.41 11.93
N CYS A 213 12.62 -6.71 11.69
CA CYS A 213 11.65 -7.10 10.67
C CYS A 213 12.25 -7.02 9.26
N LEU A 214 13.07 -6.01 8.95
CA LEU A 214 13.84 -5.96 7.70
C LEU A 214 14.78 -7.15 7.58
N GLY A 215 15.44 -7.55 8.67
CA GLY A 215 16.20 -8.80 8.74
C GLY A 215 15.33 -10.04 8.48
N GLY A 216 14.09 -10.06 8.96
CA GLY A 216 13.11 -11.12 8.67
C GLY A 216 12.74 -11.21 7.19
N VAL A 217 12.48 -10.06 6.55
CA VAL A 217 12.25 -9.99 5.09
C VAL A 217 13.49 -10.47 4.32
N ALA A 218 14.69 -10.08 4.76
CA ALA A 218 15.93 -10.56 4.18
C ALA A 218 16.24 -12.04 4.50
N LYS A 219 15.31 -12.78 5.13
CA LYS A 219 15.46 -14.17 5.58
C LYS A 219 16.62 -14.39 6.57
N ALA A 220 17.13 -13.32 7.19
CA ALA A 220 18.22 -13.34 8.17
C ALA A 220 17.74 -13.55 9.61
N VAL A 221 16.47 -13.21 9.91
CA VAL A 221 15.86 -13.42 11.23
C VAL A 221 14.66 -14.34 11.07
N PRO A 222 14.62 -15.50 11.75
CA PRO A 222 13.51 -16.43 11.62
C PRO A 222 12.21 -15.88 12.22
N LEU A 223 11.10 -16.14 11.52
CA LEU A 223 9.78 -15.64 11.90
C LEU A 223 9.34 -16.07 13.31
N TYR A 224 9.64 -17.32 13.69
CA TYR A 224 9.26 -17.87 14.99
C TYR A 224 9.96 -17.17 16.17
N VAL A 225 11.04 -16.41 15.93
CA VAL A 225 11.65 -15.50 16.90
C VAL A 225 11.04 -14.11 16.79
N LEU A 226 10.89 -13.62 15.55
CA LEU A 226 10.46 -12.26 15.27
C LEU A 226 9.03 -11.97 15.77
N CYS A 227 8.04 -12.81 15.45
CA CYS A 227 6.64 -12.55 15.82
C CYS A 227 6.42 -12.53 17.34
N PRO A 228 6.90 -13.50 18.14
CA PRO A 228 6.78 -13.43 19.59
C PRO A 228 7.51 -12.21 20.18
N LEU A 229 8.70 -11.88 19.68
CA LEU A 229 9.45 -10.72 20.15
C LEU A 229 8.67 -9.42 19.92
N VAL A 230 8.14 -9.22 18.71
CA VAL A 230 7.31 -8.06 18.37
C VAL A 230 6.09 -8.01 19.28
N LEU A 231 5.38 -9.13 19.46
CA LEU A 231 4.20 -9.18 20.32
C LEU A 231 4.52 -8.78 21.77
N VAL A 232 5.58 -9.35 22.35
CA VAL A 232 6.00 -9.06 23.74
C VAL A 232 6.35 -7.58 23.89
N VAL A 233 7.19 -7.04 23.01
CA VAL A 233 7.60 -5.63 23.08
C VAL A 233 6.43 -4.70 22.87
N VAL A 234 5.52 -4.99 21.93
CA VAL A 234 4.30 -4.18 21.70
C VAL A 234 3.41 -4.20 22.94
N LEU A 235 3.18 -5.37 23.56
CA LEU A 235 2.39 -5.48 24.78
C LEU A 235 2.97 -4.68 25.94
N MET A 236 4.30 -4.64 26.06
CA MET A 236 5.02 -3.86 27.07
C MET A 236 5.05 -2.36 26.77
N ALA A 237 5.22 -1.97 25.51
CA ALA A 237 5.43 -0.59 25.11
C ALA A 237 4.12 0.18 24.94
N ASP A 238 3.19 -0.32 24.14
CA ASP A 238 1.85 0.23 23.92
C ASP A 238 0.89 -0.84 23.37
N LYS A 239 0.17 -1.54 24.26
CA LYS A 239 -0.82 -2.55 23.87
C LYS A 239 -1.93 -2.04 22.96
N GLN A 240 -2.18 -0.71 22.90
CA GLN A 240 -3.19 -0.15 22.00
C GLN A 240 -2.80 -0.27 20.53
N VAL A 241 -1.51 -0.44 20.23
CA VAL A 241 -1.03 -0.75 18.87
C VAL A 241 -1.71 -1.99 18.32
N LEU A 242 -1.91 -3.03 19.14
CA LEU A 242 -2.55 -4.26 18.70
C LEU A 242 -4.02 -4.07 18.29
N LEU A 243 -4.68 -3.00 18.73
CA LEU A 243 -6.05 -2.66 18.29
C LEU A 243 -6.08 -1.98 16.92
N HIS A 244 -4.95 -1.48 16.45
CA HIS A 244 -4.81 -0.74 15.19
C HIS A 244 -4.17 -1.60 14.09
N VAL A 245 -3.79 -2.84 14.38
CA VAL A 245 -3.37 -3.81 13.37
C VAL A 245 -4.56 -4.14 12.47
N ASP A 246 -4.32 -4.18 11.16
CA ASP A 246 -5.35 -4.51 10.19
C ASP A 246 -5.58 -6.03 10.11
N TYR A 247 -6.36 -6.55 11.05
CA TYR A 247 -6.76 -7.97 11.04
C TYR A 247 -7.71 -8.30 9.90
N ALA A 248 -8.43 -7.32 9.34
CA ALA A 248 -9.30 -7.55 8.19
C ALA A 248 -8.45 -7.89 6.96
N LEU A 249 -7.32 -7.20 6.76
CA LEU A 249 -6.34 -7.55 5.74
C LEU A 249 -5.78 -8.96 5.96
N LEU A 250 -5.34 -9.31 7.18
CA LEU A 250 -4.83 -10.67 7.47
C LEU A 250 -5.89 -11.75 7.17
N ALA A 251 -7.14 -11.52 7.58
CA ALA A 251 -8.23 -12.43 7.29
C ALA A 251 -8.59 -12.49 5.80
N THR A 252 -8.36 -11.40 5.05
CA THR A 252 -8.52 -11.35 3.59
C THR A 252 -7.50 -12.24 2.90
N PHE A 253 -6.23 -12.18 3.34
CA PHE A 253 -5.18 -13.08 2.86
C PHE A 253 -5.54 -14.55 3.09
N VAL A 254 -6.03 -14.90 4.28
CA VAL A 254 -6.50 -16.27 4.57
C VAL A 254 -7.61 -16.69 3.60
N GLY A 255 -8.63 -15.84 3.39
CA GLY A 255 -9.71 -16.13 2.43
C GLY A 255 -9.18 -16.36 1.01
N PHE A 256 -8.26 -15.51 0.53
CA PHE A 256 -7.66 -15.68 -0.80
C PHE A 256 -6.76 -16.90 -0.91
N PHE A 257 -5.97 -17.23 0.12
CA PHE A 257 -5.17 -18.46 0.15
C PHE A 257 -6.05 -19.70 -0.01
N LEU A 258 -7.17 -19.76 0.73
CA LEU A 258 -8.13 -20.84 0.58
C LEU A 258 -8.75 -20.86 -0.81
N PHE A 259 -9.17 -19.70 -1.32
CA PHE A 259 -9.75 -19.60 -2.66
C PHE A 259 -8.78 -20.07 -3.76
N VAL A 260 -7.55 -19.59 -3.74
CA VAL A 260 -6.51 -19.92 -4.73
C VAL A 260 -6.10 -21.39 -4.63
N GLY A 261 -5.94 -21.91 -3.40
CA GLY A 261 -5.68 -23.33 -3.16
C GLY A 261 -6.79 -24.23 -3.73
N ASN A 262 -8.05 -23.84 -3.58
CA ASN A 262 -9.17 -24.55 -4.18
C ASN A 262 -9.12 -24.50 -5.71
N LEU A 263 -8.88 -23.33 -6.31
CA LEU A 263 -8.78 -23.20 -7.75
C LEU A 263 -7.63 -24.03 -8.33
N GLY A 264 -6.49 -24.08 -7.65
CA GLY A 264 -5.33 -24.89 -8.04
C GLY A 264 -5.63 -26.39 -8.16
N ARG A 265 -6.71 -26.87 -7.53
CA ARG A 265 -7.17 -28.26 -7.60
C ARG A 265 -8.24 -28.52 -8.65
N ILE A 266 -8.59 -27.52 -9.46
CA ILE A 266 -9.57 -27.63 -10.54
C ILE A 266 -8.83 -27.53 -11.88
N PRO A 267 -8.46 -28.65 -12.53
CA PRO A 267 -7.56 -28.65 -13.69
C PRO A 267 -8.01 -27.76 -14.85
N ALA A 268 -9.32 -27.69 -15.10
CA ALA A 268 -9.89 -26.85 -16.16
C ALA A 268 -9.67 -25.35 -15.90
N LEU A 269 -9.78 -24.91 -14.64
CA LEU A 269 -9.55 -23.52 -14.26
C LEU A 269 -8.05 -23.22 -14.23
N THR A 270 -7.24 -24.12 -13.68
CA THR A 270 -5.78 -23.97 -13.71
C THR A 270 -5.25 -23.82 -15.13
N ALA A 271 -5.67 -24.67 -16.07
CA ALA A 271 -5.28 -24.59 -17.48
C ALA A 271 -5.75 -23.28 -18.14
N LEU A 272 -6.99 -22.85 -17.86
CA LEU A 272 -7.53 -21.59 -18.38
C LEU A 272 -6.70 -20.40 -17.89
N PHE A 273 -6.51 -20.25 -16.57
CA PHE A 273 -5.77 -19.13 -15.99
C PHE A 273 -4.31 -19.11 -16.44
N GLN A 274 -3.63 -20.27 -16.47
CA GLN A 274 -2.27 -20.39 -17.00
C GLN A 274 -2.18 -19.91 -18.45
N SER A 275 -3.12 -20.32 -19.31
CA SER A 275 -3.13 -19.90 -20.72
C SER A 275 -3.35 -18.40 -20.92
N LEU A 276 -4.08 -17.75 -20.01
CA LEU A 276 -4.35 -16.32 -20.07
C LEU A 276 -3.18 -15.48 -19.57
N ILE A 277 -2.48 -15.95 -18.54
CA ILE A 277 -1.44 -15.18 -17.86
C ILE A 277 -0.04 -15.37 -18.43
N GLN A 278 0.25 -16.54 -19.00
CA GLN A 278 1.60 -16.90 -19.44
C GLN A 278 2.11 -15.93 -20.51
N GLY A 279 3.20 -15.23 -20.21
CA GLY A 279 3.81 -14.21 -21.08
C GLY A 279 3.06 -12.88 -21.11
N GLN A 280 2.02 -12.72 -20.28
CA GLN A 280 1.20 -11.51 -20.15
C GLN A 280 1.09 -11.05 -18.69
N GLU A 281 1.99 -11.49 -17.81
CA GLU A 281 1.86 -11.31 -16.35
C GLU A 281 1.70 -9.84 -15.95
N VAL A 282 2.46 -8.95 -16.61
CA VAL A 282 2.37 -7.50 -16.36
C VAL A 282 1.00 -6.97 -16.73
N LEU A 283 0.51 -7.25 -17.94
CA LEU A 283 -0.79 -6.75 -18.41
C LEU A 283 -1.95 -7.38 -17.64
N CYS A 284 -1.90 -8.68 -17.37
CA CYS A 284 -2.88 -9.36 -16.54
C CYS A 284 -2.91 -8.77 -15.12
N GLY A 285 -1.75 -8.50 -14.52
CA GLY A 285 -1.66 -7.82 -13.23
C GLY A 285 -2.30 -6.44 -13.25
N VAL A 286 -2.01 -5.63 -14.29
CA VAL A 286 -2.58 -4.28 -14.45
C VAL A 286 -4.11 -4.33 -14.59
N VAL A 287 -4.60 -5.15 -15.52
CA VAL A 287 -6.03 -5.27 -15.85
C VAL A 287 -6.81 -5.84 -14.67
N ALA A 288 -6.33 -6.92 -14.06
CA ALA A 288 -6.98 -7.52 -12.90
C ALA A 288 -7.06 -6.51 -11.74
N SER A 289 -5.99 -5.75 -11.51
CA SER A 289 -6.00 -4.71 -10.46
C SER A 289 -7.10 -3.69 -10.68
N GLN A 290 -7.39 -3.27 -11.92
CA GLN A 290 -8.47 -2.30 -12.19
C GLN A 290 -9.86 -2.78 -11.74
N VAL A 291 -10.06 -4.10 -11.67
CA VAL A 291 -11.35 -4.73 -11.36
C VAL A 291 -11.45 -5.16 -9.91
N ILE A 292 -10.38 -5.76 -9.36
CA ILE A 292 -10.39 -6.39 -8.03
C ILE A 292 -9.37 -5.81 -7.04
N SER A 293 -8.65 -4.74 -7.40
CA SER A 293 -7.50 -4.17 -6.67
C SER A 293 -6.23 -5.02 -6.75
N ASN A 294 -5.09 -4.34 -6.64
CA ASN A 294 -3.73 -4.90 -6.65
C ASN A 294 -3.49 -6.06 -5.66
N VAL A 295 -3.97 -6.00 -4.41
CA VAL A 295 -3.75 -7.06 -3.41
C VAL A 295 -4.47 -8.36 -3.80
N PRO A 296 -5.79 -8.37 -4.04
CA PRO A 296 -6.48 -9.55 -4.58
C PRO A 296 -5.94 -10.05 -5.92
N ALA A 297 -5.57 -9.14 -6.83
CA ALA A 297 -5.00 -9.50 -8.11
C ALA A 297 -3.69 -10.27 -7.95
N ALA A 298 -2.79 -9.81 -7.07
CA ALA A 298 -1.54 -10.50 -6.78
C ALA A 298 -1.76 -11.91 -6.23
N LEU A 299 -2.65 -12.05 -5.25
CA LEU A 299 -2.99 -13.33 -4.62
C LEU A 299 -3.63 -14.30 -5.61
N LEU A 300 -4.55 -13.82 -6.44
CA LEU A 300 -5.24 -14.65 -7.42
C LEU A 300 -4.28 -15.15 -8.49
N LEU A 301 -3.52 -14.24 -9.10
CA LEU A 301 -2.71 -14.52 -10.27
C LEU A 301 -1.43 -15.30 -9.93
N SER A 302 -0.92 -15.19 -8.69
CA SER A 302 0.30 -15.89 -8.28
C SER A 302 0.17 -17.41 -8.32
N GLY A 303 -1.05 -17.94 -8.15
CA GLY A 303 -1.32 -19.37 -8.24
C GLY A 303 -1.24 -19.96 -9.66
N PHE A 304 -1.07 -19.12 -10.70
CA PHE A 304 -1.16 -19.54 -12.10
C PHE A 304 0.02 -19.09 -12.98
N THR A 305 1.06 -18.49 -12.42
CA THR A 305 2.29 -18.14 -13.16
C THR A 305 3.52 -18.36 -12.30
N ASP A 306 4.63 -18.75 -12.93
CA ASP A 306 5.96 -18.83 -12.30
C ASP A 306 6.75 -17.52 -12.46
N ASN A 307 6.29 -16.59 -13.31
CA ASN A 307 6.96 -15.31 -13.55
C ASN A 307 6.56 -14.27 -12.48
N GLY A 308 7.07 -14.48 -11.26
CA GLY A 308 6.83 -13.61 -10.11
C GLY A 308 7.27 -12.17 -10.31
N ALA A 309 8.36 -11.92 -11.06
CA ALA A 309 8.85 -10.58 -11.37
C ALA A 309 7.88 -9.80 -12.27
N GLY A 310 7.38 -10.44 -13.33
CA GLY A 310 6.37 -9.86 -14.21
C GLY A 310 5.06 -9.58 -13.48
N LEU A 311 4.61 -10.52 -12.63
CA LEU A 311 3.41 -10.31 -11.83
C LEU A 311 3.58 -9.19 -10.80
N LEU A 312 4.72 -9.16 -10.09
CA LEU A 312 5.07 -8.10 -9.13
C LEU A 312 5.02 -6.72 -9.80
N LEU A 313 5.64 -6.57 -10.97
CA LEU A 313 5.57 -5.32 -11.72
C LEU A 313 4.13 -5.00 -12.13
N GLY A 314 3.41 -5.97 -12.69
CA GLY A 314 2.04 -5.83 -13.16
C GLY A 314 1.07 -5.32 -12.11
N VAL A 315 1.07 -5.91 -10.92
CA VAL A 315 0.15 -5.52 -9.84
C VAL A 315 0.54 -4.20 -9.16
N ASN A 316 1.82 -3.82 -9.18
CA ASN A 316 2.24 -2.51 -8.68
C ASN A 316 1.85 -1.40 -9.66
N LEU A 317 2.13 -1.56 -10.96
CA LEU A 317 1.64 -0.64 -11.98
C LEU A 317 0.12 -0.61 -12.00
N GLY A 318 -0.51 -1.78 -11.84
CA GLY A 318 -1.94 -1.97 -11.70
C GLY A 318 -2.56 -1.27 -10.50
N GLY A 319 -1.77 -0.83 -9.51
CA GLY A 319 -2.24 0.03 -8.43
C GLY A 319 -2.59 1.46 -8.88
N LEU A 320 -2.20 1.83 -10.10
CA LEU A 320 -2.65 3.04 -10.80
C LEU A 320 -3.89 2.75 -11.66
N GLY A 321 -4.63 3.81 -11.95
CA GLY A 321 -5.71 3.83 -12.94
C GLY A 321 -7.01 4.28 -12.30
N THR A 322 -7.89 3.33 -11.99
CA THR A 322 -9.18 3.61 -11.33
C THR A 322 -9.03 3.76 -9.82
N LEU A 323 -10.08 4.23 -9.13
CA LEU A 323 -10.12 4.21 -7.66
C LEU A 323 -10.16 2.79 -7.07
N ILE A 324 -10.57 1.81 -7.86
CA ILE A 324 -10.68 0.40 -7.45
C ILE A 324 -9.31 -0.29 -7.53
N ALA A 325 -8.47 0.18 -8.47
CA ALA A 325 -7.12 -0.31 -8.75
C ALA A 325 -6.24 -0.54 -7.50
N SER A 326 -6.37 0.38 -6.55
CA SER A 326 -5.72 0.31 -5.24
C SER A 326 -6.70 0.80 -4.18
N MET A 327 -7.03 -0.06 -3.21
CA MET A 327 -7.90 0.28 -2.08
C MET A 327 -7.43 1.54 -1.33
N ALA A 328 -6.13 1.79 -1.29
CA ALA A 328 -5.54 2.99 -0.70
C ALA A 328 -6.06 4.29 -1.37
N SER A 329 -6.41 4.23 -2.66
CA SER A 329 -6.97 5.38 -3.40
C SER A 329 -8.36 5.80 -2.88
N LEU A 330 -9.11 4.87 -2.30
CA LEU A 330 -10.39 5.19 -1.65
C LEU A 330 -10.19 6.01 -0.37
N ILE A 331 -9.03 5.90 0.29
CA ILE A 331 -8.73 6.65 1.51
C ILE A 331 -8.67 8.14 1.19
N SER A 332 -7.85 8.52 0.21
CA SER A 332 -7.72 9.91 -0.21
C SER A 332 -9.02 10.48 -0.78
N TYR A 333 -9.77 9.70 -1.57
CA TYR A 333 -11.11 10.08 -2.02
C TYR A 333 -12.08 10.33 -0.85
N LYS A 334 -12.12 9.44 0.15
CA LYS A 334 -13.00 9.59 1.33
C LYS A 334 -12.67 10.86 2.10
N TYR A 335 -11.39 11.20 2.27
CA TYR A 335 -10.99 12.46 2.92
C TYR A 335 -11.46 13.68 2.12
N ILE A 336 -11.23 13.70 0.80
CA ILE A 336 -11.70 14.80 -0.06
C ILE A 336 -13.22 14.93 -0.02
N ALA A 337 -13.96 13.83 -0.19
CA ALA A 337 -15.41 13.85 -0.22
C ALA A 337 -16.04 14.28 1.12
N ARG A 338 -15.34 14.07 2.24
CA ARG A 338 -15.76 14.51 3.58
C ARG A 338 -15.40 15.96 3.87
N THR A 339 -14.17 16.39 3.56
CA THR A 339 -13.66 17.71 3.91
C THR A 339 -14.03 18.79 2.89
N PHE A 340 -14.07 18.43 1.60
CA PHE A 340 -14.44 19.32 0.49
C PHE A 340 -15.45 18.63 -0.44
N PRO A 341 -16.71 18.43 0.00
CA PRO A 341 -17.72 17.69 -0.78
C PRO A 341 -17.95 18.25 -2.19
N GLU A 342 -17.78 19.56 -2.37
CA GLU A 342 -17.89 20.28 -3.64
C GLU A 342 -16.76 19.94 -4.63
N LYS A 343 -15.61 19.45 -4.13
CA LYS A 343 -14.45 19.07 -4.96
C LYS A 343 -14.43 17.61 -5.37
N LYS A 344 -15.36 16.77 -4.90
CA LYS A 344 -15.36 15.31 -5.16
C LYS A 344 -15.30 14.96 -6.64
N GLY A 345 -16.08 15.65 -7.49
CA GLY A 345 -16.12 15.41 -8.93
C GLY A 345 -14.84 15.84 -9.63
N LYS A 346 -14.30 17.01 -9.25
CA LYS A 346 -13.00 17.50 -9.75
C LYS A 346 -11.86 16.56 -9.36
N TYR A 347 -11.89 16.03 -8.14
CA TYR A 347 -10.93 15.04 -7.68
C TYR A 347 -11.01 13.76 -8.49
N LEU A 348 -12.20 13.19 -8.71
CA LEU A 348 -12.35 11.99 -9.54
C LEU A 348 -11.79 12.18 -10.95
N GLY A 349 -12.14 13.29 -11.61
CA GLY A 349 -11.65 13.58 -12.96
C GLY A 349 -10.12 13.72 -13.01
N GLN A 350 -9.52 14.50 -12.10
CA GLN A 350 -8.07 14.67 -12.05
C GLN A 350 -7.35 13.40 -11.62
N PHE A 351 -7.91 12.66 -10.67
CA PHE A 351 -7.40 11.38 -10.20
C PHE A 351 -7.27 10.40 -11.36
N THR A 352 -8.37 10.14 -12.07
CA THR A 352 -8.39 9.19 -13.18
C THR A 352 -7.44 9.63 -14.30
N ALA A 353 -7.48 10.90 -14.70
CA ALA A 353 -6.62 11.40 -15.77
C ALA A 353 -5.12 11.24 -15.44
N LEU A 354 -4.68 11.67 -14.25
CA LEU A 354 -3.27 11.60 -13.87
C LEU A 354 -2.82 10.16 -13.61
N ASN A 355 -3.65 9.33 -12.99
CA ASN A 355 -3.32 7.91 -12.79
C ASN A 355 -3.19 7.16 -14.11
N VAL A 356 -4.11 7.36 -15.07
CA VAL A 356 -4.03 6.75 -16.40
C VAL A 356 -2.79 7.26 -17.15
N ALA A 357 -2.47 8.56 -17.05
CA ALA A 357 -1.27 9.11 -17.67
C ALA A 357 0.01 8.50 -17.10
N PHE A 358 0.13 8.39 -15.76
CA PHE A 358 1.27 7.74 -15.12
C PHE A 358 1.37 6.26 -15.51
N LEU A 359 0.24 5.54 -15.51
CA LEU A 359 0.19 4.14 -15.92
C LEU A 359 0.64 3.97 -17.37
N ALA A 360 0.16 4.82 -18.28
CA ALA A 360 0.55 4.76 -19.69
C ALA A 360 2.05 4.99 -19.88
N VAL A 361 2.64 5.97 -19.20
CA VAL A 361 4.09 6.23 -19.27
C VAL A 361 4.90 5.07 -18.70
N LEU A 362 4.47 4.49 -17.58
CA LEU A 362 5.19 3.36 -16.98
C LEU A 362 5.04 2.07 -17.80
N LEU A 363 3.90 1.86 -18.46
CA LEU A 363 3.72 0.76 -19.41
C LEU A 363 4.57 0.95 -20.67
N LEU A 364 4.68 2.18 -21.18
CA LEU A 364 5.60 2.48 -22.28
C LEU A 364 7.04 2.21 -21.87
N LEU A 365 7.43 2.59 -20.65
CA LEU A 365 8.75 2.27 -20.11
C LEU A 365 8.96 0.75 -20.03
N TRP A 366 7.95 -0.01 -19.60
CA TRP A 366 8.01 -1.47 -19.56
C TRP A 366 8.20 -2.09 -20.95
N VAL A 367 7.55 -1.57 -21.99
CA VAL A 367 7.74 -2.05 -23.36
C VAL A 367 9.15 -1.76 -23.89
N VAL A 368 9.80 -0.71 -23.39
CA VAL A 368 11.13 -0.27 -23.86
C VAL A 368 12.27 -0.89 -23.06
N LEU A 369 12.06 -1.19 -21.78
CA LEU A 369 13.04 -1.87 -20.94
C LEU A 369 13.06 -3.37 -21.29
N PRO A 370 14.24 -3.94 -21.58
CA PRO A 370 14.38 -5.35 -21.96
C PRO A 370 14.17 -6.33 -20.80
#